data_AF-A0A518GQE9-F1
#
_entry.id   AF-A0A518GQE9-F1
#
_cell.length_a   1.000
_cell.length_b   1.000
_cell.length_c   1.000
_cell.angle_alpha   90.00
_cell.angle_beta   90.00
_cell.angle_gamma   90.00
#
_symmetry.space_group_name_H-M   'P 1'
#
loop_
_entity.id
_entity.type
_entity.pdbx_description
1 polymer ?
#
loop_
_entity_poly.entity_id
_entity_poly.type
_entity_poly.pdbx_seq_one_letter_code
_entity_poly.pdbx_strand_id
1 'polypeptide(L)'
;MNTQAVALPEQYVAWLTALPVVHVVAFKKNQWQFYTLDELQAPTRIDKFKATNATQLRAFVEMYKTHGATDAEGPKKARFSLERLAGSIAIAVENADILFTDPSEELSMWKLRPDECAVRPLKCTIFEFIAAATVEDLEVD
;
A
#
# COMPACT_ATOMS: atom_id res chain seq x y z
N MET A 1 21.12 9.88 2.54
CA MET A 1 19.76 9.93 3.12
C MET A 1 19.51 8.61 3.81
N ASN A 2 19.44 8.58 5.15
CA ASN A 2 19.09 7.38 5.89
C ASN A 2 17.61 7.09 5.65
N THR A 3 17.31 6.17 4.75
CA THR A 3 15.97 5.60 4.63
C THR A 3 15.77 4.70 5.84
N GLN A 4 15.29 5.25 6.96
CA GLN A 4 14.75 4.42 8.03
C GLN A 4 13.60 3.63 7.38
N ALA A 5 13.82 2.33 7.15
CA ALA A 5 12.75 1.44 6.77
C ALA A 5 11.73 1.51 7.90
N VAL A 6 10.50 1.96 7.59
CA VAL A 6 9.43 1.94 8.58
C VAL A 6 9.21 0.48 8.93
N ALA A 7 9.49 0.12 10.18
CA ALA A 7 9.31 -1.24 10.66
C ALA A 7 7.81 -1.54 10.64
N LEU A 8 7.43 -2.58 9.90
CA LEU A 8 6.06 -3.09 9.92
C LEU A 8 5.76 -3.68 11.31
N PRO A 9 4.53 -3.53 11.84
CA PRO A 9 4.17 -4.10 13.12
C PRO A 9 4.34 -5.62 13.13
N GLU A 10 4.84 -6.18 14.24
CA GLU A 10 5.08 -7.62 14.38
C GLU A 10 3.82 -8.46 14.11
N GLN A 11 2.66 -8.01 14.58
CA GLN A 11 1.38 -8.68 14.34
C GLN A 11 1.03 -8.74 12.84
N TYR A 12 1.32 -7.67 12.09
CA TYR A 12 1.10 -7.66 10.64
C TYR A 12 2.08 -8.61 9.95
N VAL A 13 3.35 -8.60 10.36
CA VAL A 13 4.37 -9.51 9.81
C VAL A 13 3.97 -10.97 10.05
N ALA A 14 3.56 -11.32 11.27
CA ALA A 14 3.12 -12.67 11.62
C ALA A 14 1.91 -13.11 10.77
N TRP A 15 0.91 -12.22 10.61
CA TRP A 15 -0.25 -12.48 9.75
C TRP A 15 0.17 -12.68 8.29
N LEU A 16 1.04 -11.81 7.76
CA LEU A 16 1.50 -11.88 6.37
C LEU A 16 2.28 -13.17 6.09
N THR A 17 3.13 -13.61 7.02
CA THR A 17 3.89 -14.86 6.89
C THR A 17 3.05 -16.12 7.01
N ALA A 18 1.81 -16.01 7.52
CA ALA A 18 0.89 -17.12 7.65
C ALA A 18 -0.05 -17.27 6.44
N LEU A 19 0.00 -16.35 5.47
CA LEU A 19 -0.81 -16.45 4.26
C LEU A 19 -0.33 -17.61 3.36
N PRO A 20 -1.24 -18.30 2.66
CA PRO A 20 -0.87 -19.28 1.64
C PRO A 20 0.02 -18.66 0.55
N VAL A 21 0.77 -19.49 -0.18
CA VAL A 21 1.67 -18.97 -1.24
C VAL A 21 0.90 -18.25 -2.34
N VAL A 22 -0.26 -18.79 -2.71
CA VAL A 22 -1.19 -18.17 -3.66
C VAL A 22 -2.49 -17.93 -2.93
N HIS A 23 -2.84 -16.67 -2.75
CA HIS A 23 -4.00 -16.29 -1.96
C HIS A 23 -4.58 -14.97 -2.46
N VAL A 24 -5.84 -14.75 -2.16
CA VAL A 24 -6.51 -13.45 -2.27
C VAL A 24 -7.03 -13.05 -0.90
N VAL A 25 -6.83 -11.79 -0.55
CA VAL A 25 -7.36 -11.23 0.70
C VAL A 25 -8.57 -10.37 0.38
N ALA A 26 -9.76 -10.88 0.70
CA ALA A 26 -11.01 -10.17 0.55
C ALA A 26 -11.26 -9.24 1.75
N PHE A 27 -11.54 -7.97 1.45
CA PHE A 27 -12.01 -7.01 2.45
C PHE A 27 -13.06 -6.08 1.85
N LYS A 28 -14.26 -6.09 2.44
CA LYS A 28 -15.46 -5.41 1.93
C LYS A 28 -15.81 -5.92 0.53
N LYS A 29 -15.60 -5.11 -0.52
CA LYS A 29 -15.91 -5.43 -1.92
C LYS A 29 -14.66 -5.54 -2.80
N ASN A 30 -13.47 -5.53 -2.18
CA ASN A 30 -12.21 -5.58 -2.89
C ASN A 30 -11.48 -6.89 -2.56
N GLN A 31 -10.72 -7.37 -3.51
CA GLN A 31 -9.87 -8.56 -3.47
C GLN A 31 -8.43 -8.15 -3.69
N TRP A 32 -7.60 -8.30 -2.67
CA TRP A 32 -6.25 -7.77 -2.65
C TRP A 32 -5.22 -8.88 -2.79
N GLN A 33 -4.28 -8.70 -3.70
CA GLN A 33 -3.04 -9.46 -3.75
C GLN A 33 -2.02 -8.77 -2.85
N PHE A 34 -1.74 -9.37 -1.69
CA PHE A 34 -0.75 -8.82 -0.77
C PHE A 34 0.66 -9.12 -1.26
N TYR A 35 1.55 -8.14 -1.06
CA TYR A 35 2.97 -8.35 -1.25
C TYR A 35 3.50 -9.25 -0.14
N THR A 36 4.33 -10.22 -0.51
CA THR A 36 5.09 -11.03 0.44
C THR A 36 6.04 -10.16 1.27
N LEU A 37 6.49 -10.70 2.41
CA LEU A 37 7.46 -10.00 3.25
C LEU A 37 8.76 -9.70 2.48
N ASP A 38 9.20 -10.66 1.66
CA ASP A 38 10.37 -10.50 0.80
C ASP A 38 10.16 -9.38 -0.21
N GLU A 39 9.00 -9.29 -0.86
CA GLU A 39 8.67 -8.21 -1.79
C GLU A 39 8.65 -6.83 -1.13
N LEU A 40 8.12 -6.73 0.09
CA LEU A 40 8.11 -5.46 0.84
C LEU A 40 9.53 -5.00 1.21
N GLN A 41 10.44 -5.95 1.45
CA GLN A 41 11.83 -5.71 1.78
C GLN A 41 12.75 -5.60 0.54
N ALA A 42 12.34 -6.19 -0.58
CA ALA A 42 13.14 -6.30 -1.79
C ALA A 42 13.28 -4.93 -2.46
N PRO A 43 14.50 -4.53 -2.87
CA PRO A 43 14.72 -3.34 -3.68
C PRO A 43 14.31 -3.60 -5.14
N THR A 44 13.18 -3.05 -5.57
CA THR A 44 12.74 -3.00 -6.98
C THR A 44 13.64 -2.04 -7.79
N ARG A 45 13.81 -2.24 -9.10
CA ARG A 45 14.51 -1.27 -9.97
C ARG A 45 13.47 -0.50 -10.77
N ILE A 46 13.45 0.82 -10.64
CA ILE A 46 12.64 1.73 -11.47
C ILE A 46 13.62 2.73 -12.08
N ASP A 47 13.82 2.67 -13.40
CA ASP A 47 14.63 3.60 -14.22
C ASP A 47 15.82 4.27 -13.52
N LYS A 48 16.95 3.54 -13.48
CA LYS A 48 18.24 3.95 -12.86
C LYS A 48 18.23 4.14 -11.34
N PHE A 49 17.08 4.01 -10.67
CA PHE A 49 16.97 4.02 -9.21
C PHE A 49 16.55 2.64 -8.68
N LYS A 50 17.13 2.23 -7.54
CA LYS A 50 16.66 1.08 -6.77
C LYS A 50 15.70 1.57 -5.69
N ALA A 51 14.50 1.04 -5.64
CA ALA A 51 13.39 1.50 -4.83
C ALA A 51 12.61 0.25 -4.39
N THR A 52 12.40 -0.02 -3.10
CA THR A 52 11.65 -1.22 -2.65
C THR A 52 10.16 -1.16 -2.99
N ASN A 53 9.35 -2.23 -2.86
CA ASN A 53 7.89 -2.10 -3.03
C ASN A 53 7.28 -1.11 -2.01
N ALA A 54 7.90 -0.94 -0.84
CA ALA A 54 7.62 0.15 0.10
C ALA A 54 7.88 1.57 -0.48
N THR A 55 8.43 1.69 -1.69
CA THR A 55 8.68 2.95 -2.40
C THR A 55 7.89 3.09 -3.71
N GLN A 56 7.00 2.15 -4.05
CA GLN A 56 6.08 2.28 -5.19
C GLN A 56 5.30 3.61 -5.13
N LEU A 57 4.85 3.99 -3.93
CA LEU A 57 4.18 5.27 -3.68
C LEU A 57 5.11 6.47 -3.89
N ARG A 58 6.42 6.34 -3.62
CA ARG A 58 7.39 7.41 -3.87
C ARG A 58 7.60 7.61 -5.36
N ALA A 59 7.76 6.53 -6.13
CA ALA A 59 7.89 6.60 -7.58
C ALA A 59 6.63 7.23 -8.21
N PHE A 60 5.45 6.84 -7.73
CA PHE A 60 4.18 7.46 -8.10
C PHE A 60 4.19 8.96 -7.79
N VAL A 61 4.50 9.35 -6.56
CA VAL A 61 4.56 10.76 -6.14
C VAL A 61 5.53 11.58 -7.01
N GLU A 62 6.72 11.07 -7.31
CA GLU A 62 7.67 11.77 -8.18
C GLU A 62 7.12 11.94 -9.60
N MET A 63 6.41 10.94 -10.15
CA MET A 63 5.72 11.07 -11.44
C MET A 63 4.65 12.18 -11.42
N TYR A 64 3.87 12.33 -10.36
CA TYR A 64 2.86 13.41 -10.29
C TYR A 64 3.49 14.78 -10.09
N LYS A 65 4.59 14.86 -9.32
CA LYS A 65 5.33 16.11 -9.14
C LYS A 65 5.92 16.62 -10.45
N THR A 66 6.38 15.76 -11.36
CA THR A 66 6.88 16.20 -12.69
C THR A 66 5.78 16.84 -13.54
N HIS A 67 4.51 16.54 -13.25
CA HIS A 67 3.34 17.16 -13.87
C HIS A 67 2.80 18.38 -13.08
N GLY A 68 3.53 18.84 -12.06
CA GLY A 68 3.18 20.02 -11.25
C GLY A 68 2.15 19.78 -10.15
N ALA A 69 1.78 18.53 -9.86
CA ALA A 69 0.84 18.22 -8.79
C ALA A 69 1.55 18.23 -7.41
N THR A 70 0.87 18.79 -6.41
CA THR A 70 1.31 18.80 -5.00
C THR A 70 0.48 17.87 -4.12
N ASP A 71 -0.74 17.55 -4.56
CA ASP A 71 -1.75 16.82 -3.82
C ASP A 71 -2.48 15.84 -4.74
N ALA A 72 -2.88 14.70 -4.19
CA ALA A 72 -3.87 13.81 -4.77
C ALA A 72 -5.29 14.20 -4.32
N GLU A 73 -6.32 13.76 -5.05
CA GLU A 73 -7.71 13.94 -4.63
C GLU A 73 -8.03 13.04 -3.42
N GLY A 74 -8.23 13.65 -2.26
CA GLY A 74 -8.64 12.99 -1.03
C GLY A 74 -10.15 12.80 -0.88
N PRO A 75 -10.62 12.30 0.28
CA PRO A 75 -12.02 12.07 0.55
C PRO A 75 -12.84 13.37 0.46
N LYS A 76 -14.04 13.31 -0.12
CA LYS A 76 -14.93 14.48 -0.32
C LYS A 76 -14.26 15.63 -1.11
N LYS A 77 -13.36 15.31 -2.06
CA LYS A 77 -12.56 16.29 -2.82
C LYS A 77 -11.63 17.15 -1.95
N ALA A 78 -11.33 16.71 -0.73
CA ALA A 78 -10.24 17.28 0.06
C ALA A 78 -8.89 17.00 -0.63
N ARG A 79 -7.83 17.67 -0.21
CA ARG A 79 -6.48 17.39 -0.70
C ARG A 79 -5.81 16.33 0.16
N PHE A 80 -5.15 15.36 -0.46
CA PHE A 80 -4.26 14.41 0.21
C PHE A 80 -2.83 14.71 -0.23
N SER A 81 -1.96 15.10 0.71
CA SER A 81 -0.59 15.50 0.39
C SER A 81 0.20 14.37 -0.27
N LEU A 82 0.88 14.68 -1.38
CA LEU A 82 1.80 13.72 -2.01
C LEU A 82 3.02 13.40 -1.14
N GLU A 83 3.43 14.32 -0.26
CA GLU A 83 4.49 14.04 0.72
C GLU A 83 4.05 12.99 1.74
N ARG A 84 2.83 13.11 2.24
CA ARG A 84 2.20 12.09 3.11
C ARG A 84 2.10 10.74 2.41
N LEU A 85 1.70 10.74 1.13
CA LEU A 85 1.64 9.53 0.31
C LEU A 85 3.03 8.88 0.13
N ALA A 86 4.08 9.67 -0.07
CA ALA A 86 5.46 9.18 -0.19
C ALA A 86 6.04 8.59 1.11
N GLY A 87 5.48 8.99 2.26
CA GLY A 87 5.79 8.44 3.58
C GLY A 87 4.99 7.18 3.95
N SER A 88 3.97 6.85 3.16
CA SER A 88 3.11 5.68 3.37
C SER A 88 3.74 4.40 2.82
N ILE A 89 3.16 3.24 3.17
CA ILE A 89 3.69 1.92 2.78
C ILE A 89 2.65 1.18 1.94
N ALA A 90 2.96 0.90 0.67
CA ALA A 90 2.15 0.02 -0.17
C ALA A 90 2.27 -1.43 0.32
N ILE A 91 1.14 -2.12 0.44
CA ILE A 91 1.06 -3.46 1.04
C ILE A 91 0.32 -4.48 0.17
N ALA A 92 -0.55 -4.03 -0.73
CA ALA A 92 -1.26 -4.92 -1.65
C ALA A 92 -1.72 -4.18 -2.91
N VAL A 93 -2.16 -4.92 -3.92
CA VAL A 93 -2.71 -4.39 -5.16
C VAL A 93 -3.99 -5.11 -5.59
N GLU A 94 -4.86 -4.40 -6.28
CA GLU A 94 -6.08 -4.93 -6.91
C GLU A 94 -6.32 -4.13 -8.19
N ASN A 95 -6.27 -4.75 -9.38
CA ASN A 95 -6.62 -4.07 -10.65
C ASN A 95 -5.96 -2.68 -10.82
N ALA A 96 -4.66 -2.58 -10.54
CA ALA A 96 -3.86 -1.34 -10.50
C ALA A 96 -4.16 -0.36 -9.34
N ASP A 97 -5.23 -0.54 -8.57
CA ASP A 97 -5.39 0.13 -7.28
C ASP A 97 -4.33 -0.37 -6.29
N ILE A 98 -3.79 0.54 -5.49
CA ILE A 98 -2.76 0.24 -4.48
C ILE A 98 -3.37 0.39 -3.09
N LEU A 99 -3.33 -0.69 -2.31
CA LEU A 99 -3.62 -0.66 -0.88
C LEU A 99 -2.37 -0.22 -0.13
N PHE A 100 -2.52 0.75 0.76
CA PHE A 100 -1.41 1.23 1.57
C PHE A 100 -1.85 1.53 3.01
N THR A 101 -0.87 1.50 3.91
CA THR A 101 -1.01 1.96 5.29
C THR A 101 -0.23 3.25 5.50
N ASP A 102 -0.78 4.15 6.32
CA ASP A 102 -0.17 5.42 6.66
C ASP A 102 0.31 5.45 8.12
N PRO A 103 1.63 5.39 8.36
CA PRO A 103 2.21 5.44 9.70
C PRO A 103 1.94 6.75 10.46
N SER A 104 1.65 7.85 9.75
CA SER A 104 1.38 9.16 10.38
C SER A 104 -0.01 9.28 11.00
N GLU A 105 -0.92 8.36 10.66
CA GLU A 105 -2.29 8.30 11.18
C GLU A 105 -2.57 6.87 11.66
N GLU A 106 -1.85 6.43 12.71
CA GLU A 106 -2.07 5.16 13.42
C GLU A 106 -2.15 3.92 12.51
N LEU A 107 -1.35 3.88 11.43
CA LEU A 107 -1.38 2.80 10.44
C LEU A 107 -2.77 2.63 9.80
N SER A 108 -3.50 3.74 9.63
CA SER A 108 -4.76 3.80 8.90
C SER A 108 -4.60 3.27 7.47
N MET A 109 -5.65 2.63 6.97
CA MET A 109 -5.66 1.94 5.68
C MET A 109 -6.34 2.80 4.62
N TRP A 110 -5.70 2.86 3.45
CA TRP A 110 -6.09 3.71 2.34
C TRP A 110 -5.91 3.00 1.01
N LYS A 111 -6.70 3.43 0.03
CA LYS A 111 -6.60 2.98 -1.36
C LYS A 111 -6.19 4.15 -2.23
N LEU A 112 -5.11 4.00 -2.97
CA LEU A 112 -4.72 4.87 -4.07
C LEU A 112 -5.30 4.31 -5.37
N ARG A 113 -5.94 5.17 -6.15
CA ARG A 113 -6.37 4.95 -7.52
C ARG A 113 -5.47 5.75 -8.45
N PRO A 114 -4.45 5.14 -9.06
CA PRO A 114 -3.54 5.80 -9.98
C PRO A 114 -4.23 6.61 -11.07
N ASP A 115 -5.17 5.99 -11.79
CA ASP A 115 -5.81 6.60 -12.96
C ASP A 115 -6.61 7.87 -12.62
N GLU A 116 -7.16 7.93 -11.40
CA GLU A 116 -7.92 9.08 -10.91
C GLU A 116 -7.04 10.10 -10.16
N CYS A 117 -5.77 9.78 -9.89
CA CYS A 117 -4.94 10.47 -8.90
C CYS A 117 -5.71 10.69 -7.57
N ALA A 118 -6.41 9.65 -7.10
CA ALA A 118 -7.33 9.76 -5.98
C ALA A 118 -6.98 8.79 -4.84
N VAL A 119 -7.11 9.27 -3.61
CA VAL A 119 -6.89 8.51 -2.38
C VAL A 119 -8.19 8.41 -1.60
N ARG A 120 -8.58 7.20 -1.22
CA ARG A 120 -9.82 6.90 -0.51
C ARG A 120 -9.54 6.14 0.80
N PRO A 121 -10.07 6.59 1.95
CA PRO A 121 -9.87 5.89 3.22
C PRO A 121 -10.72 4.61 3.26
N LEU A 122 -10.15 3.54 3.83
CA LEU A 122 -10.90 2.32 4.15
C LEU A 122 -11.63 2.44 5.50
N LYS A 123 -11.32 3.48 6.30
CA LYS A 123 -11.86 3.74 7.64
C LYS A 123 -11.60 2.59 8.61
N CYS A 124 -10.38 2.06 8.58
CA CYS A 124 -9.86 1.11 9.55
C CYS A 124 -8.34 1.25 9.64
N THR A 125 -7.76 0.73 10.70
CA THR A 125 -6.32 0.51 10.85
C THR A 125 -5.91 -0.80 10.18
N ILE A 126 -4.60 -1.03 10.05
CA ILE A 126 -4.07 -2.30 9.57
C ILE A 126 -4.49 -3.48 10.45
N PHE A 127 -4.59 -3.28 11.77
CA PHE A 127 -4.99 -4.32 12.72
C PHE A 127 -6.45 -4.71 12.58
N GLU A 128 -7.33 -3.71 12.44
CA GLU A 128 -8.75 -3.94 12.18
C GLU A 128 -8.97 -4.59 10.81
N PHE A 129 -8.15 -4.24 9.82
CA PHE A 129 -8.19 -4.86 8.50
C PHE A 129 -7.87 -6.36 8.60
N ILE A 130 -6.71 -6.73 9.18
CA ILE A 130 -6.31 -8.15 9.25
C ILE A 130 -7.25 -9.00 10.11
N ALA A 131 -7.90 -8.40 11.11
CA ALA A 131 -8.87 -9.09 11.97
C ALA A 131 -10.20 -9.39 11.25
N ALA A 132 -10.57 -8.60 10.24
CA ALA A 132 -11.84 -8.70 9.53
C ALA A 132 -11.70 -9.19 8.08
N ALA A 133 -10.48 -9.27 7.55
CA ALA A 133 -10.22 -9.77 6.22
C ALA A 133 -10.47 -11.28 6.13
N THR A 134 -10.94 -11.72 4.97
CA THR A 134 -11.08 -13.15 4.64
C THR A 134 -9.96 -13.53 3.68
N VAL A 135 -9.24 -14.61 3.98
CA VAL A 135 -8.15 -15.13 3.14
C VAL A 135 -8.72 -16.32 2.36
N GLU A 136 -8.66 -16.22 1.03
CA GLU A 136 -9.08 -17.27 0.11
C GLU A 136 -7.82 -17.88 -0.50
N ASP A 137 -7.65 -19.20 -0.32
CA ASP A 137 -6.59 -19.97 -0.98
C ASP A 137 -7.00 -20.20 -2.44
N LEU A 138 -6.12 -19.87 -3.37
CA LEU A 138 -6.36 -20.14 -4.78
C LEU A 138 -5.64 -21.44 -5.11
N GLU A 139 -6.41 -22.53 -5.20
CA GLU A 139 -5.89 -23.81 -5.68
C GLU A 139 -5.29 -23.61 -7.08
N VAL A 140 -3.99 -23.88 -7.19
CA VAL A 140 -3.30 -23.92 -8.48
C VAL A 140 -3.44 -25.35 -8.99
N ASP A 141 -4.39 -25.55 -9.91
CA ASP A 141 -4.54 -26.81 -10.66
C ASP A 141 -3.26 -27.18 -11.45
#